data_AF-A0AAJ1XYS5-F1
#
_entry.id   AF-A0AAJ1XYS5-F1
#
_cell.length_a   1.000
_cell.length_b   1.000
_cell.length_c   1.000
_cell.angle_alpha   90.00
_cell.angle_beta   90.00
_cell.angle_gamma   90.00
#
_symmetry.space_group_name_H-M   'P 1'
#
loop_
_entity.id
_entity.type
_entity.pdbx_description
1 polymer ?
#
loop_
_entity_poly.entity_id
_entity_poly.type
_entity_poly.pdbx_seq_one_letter_code
_entity_poly.pdbx_strand_id
1 'polypeptide(L)'
;MKTIFSGIQPSGTPTIGNYIGAMKQFIELQNEYNCYFCIVDEHAITVPQEPQKLRQQIRSLAALYLAVGLDPQKATIFIQSEVSAHAEAGWIIQCNTSIGELERMTQFKDKSQKNGRAGVSAGLLTYPPLMVGDIVLYNADLVPVGDDQKQHLELTRDFVERFNKRYAQKNQEILTMPEVKIAEQGSRIMSLQEPTKKMSKSDTNVKGFISMLDEPAVIRKKIRSAVTDSTGVIEYNKEEKPGITNLLNIYSAATGQTVEELVQAYEGKGYGDFKADLAEAVVALLEPIQVRYQELLASEELDMILDEGAENARQVANKTLQRMKNAVGLGRKVRR
;
A
#
# COMPACT_ATOMS: atom_id res chain seq x y z
N MET A 1 6.06 15.72 -15.77
CA MET A 1 6.26 14.42 -15.07
C MET A 1 4.88 13.80 -14.85
N LYS A 2 4.69 12.51 -15.11
CA LYS A 2 3.41 11.84 -14.79
C LYS A 2 3.21 11.81 -13.26
N THR A 3 1.96 11.78 -12.82
CA THR A 3 1.58 11.76 -11.41
C THR A 3 1.19 10.36 -10.95
N ILE A 4 1.68 9.97 -9.78
CA ILE A 4 1.34 8.73 -9.09
C ILE A 4 0.57 9.03 -7.81
N PHE A 5 -0.48 8.25 -7.56
CA PHE A 5 -1.15 8.21 -6.27
C PHE A 5 -1.16 6.78 -5.72
N SER A 6 -0.74 6.58 -4.47
CA SER A 6 -0.86 5.30 -3.78
C SER A 6 -1.33 5.51 -2.34
N GLY A 7 -2.27 4.69 -1.90
CA GLY A 7 -2.84 4.73 -0.55
C GLY A 7 -2.62 3.41 0.20
N ILE A 8 -2.18 3.47 1.46
CA ILE A 8 -2.10 2.30 2.34
C ILE A 8 -2.89 2.56 3.62
N GLN A 9 -3.75 1.59 3.99
CA GLN A 9 -4.50 1.65 5.25
C GLN A 9 -3.57 1.46 6.45
N PRO A 10 -3.71 2.24 7.52
CA PRO A 10 -3.03 2.04 8.80
C PRO A 10 -3.62 0.85 9.58
N SER A 11 -3.66 -0.35 8.95
CA SER A 11 -4.35 -1.55 9.46
C SER A 11 -3.40 -2.58 10.10
N GLY A 12 -2.25 -2.14 10.59
CA GLY A 12 -1.21 -2.98 11.19
C GLY A 12 0.11 -2.90 10.46
N THR A 13 1.18 -3.30 11.17
CA THR A 13 2.56 -3.17 10.71
C THR A 13 2.80 -3.98 9.44
N PRO A 14 3.34 -3.37 8.37
CA PRO A 14 3.76 -4.08 7.16
C PRO A 14 4.72 -5.24 7.44
N THR A 15 4.65 -6.27 6.60
CA THR A 15 5.63 -7.36 6.59
C THR A 15 6.76 -7.07 5.63
N ILE A 16 7.84 -7.85 5.68
CA ILE A 16 8.90 -7.83 4.65
C ILE A 16 8.33 -8.12 3.25
N GLY A 17 7.23 -8.87 3.16
CA GLY A 17 6.53 -9.10 1.89
C GLY A 17 5.85 -7.85 1.34
N ASN A 18 5.35 -6.97 2.21
CA ASN A 18 4.85 -5.66 1.79
C ASN A 18 5.99 -4.73 1.36
N TYR A 19 7.13 -4.79 2.07
CA TYR A 19 8.31 -3.99 1.72
C TYR A 19 8.88 -4.39 0.36
N ILE A 20 9.20 -5.68 0.17
CA ILE A 20 9.80 -6.20 -1.06
C ILE A 20 8.83 -6.08 -2.25
N GLY A 21 7.54 -6.32 -2.02
CA GLY A 21 6.54 -6.36 -3.08
C GLY A 21 5.96 -5.00 -3.49
N ALA A 22 6.10 -3.96 -2.67
CA ALA A 22 5.51 -2.65 -2.97
C ALA A 22 6.30 -1.44 -2.45
N MET A 23 6.68 -1.41 -1.16
CA MET A 23 7.24 -0.18 -0.57
C MET A 23 8.64 0.16 -1.13
N LYS A 24 9.45 -0.86 -1.44
CA LYS A 24 10.78 -0.65 -2.06
C LYS A 24 10.65 0.05 -3.42
N GLN A 25 9.63 -0.30 -4.20
CA GLN A 25 9.36 0.32 -5.50
C GLN A 25 8.98 1.80 -5.35
N PHE A 26 8.32 2.19 -4.26
CA PHE A 26 7.95 3.59 -4.04
C PHE A 26 9.17 4.53 -4.00
N ILE A 27 10.32 4.03 -3.53
CA ILE A 27 11.59 4.76 -3.45
C ILE A 27 12.13 5.08 -4.84
N GLU A 28 11.98 4.18 -5.80
CA GLU A 28 12.38 4.42 -7.19
C GLU A 28 11.39 5.37 -7.87
N LEU A 29 10.09 5.16 -7.64
CA LEU A 29 9.03 5.95 -8.28
C LEU A 29 9.11 7.44 -7.95
N GLN A 30 9.45 7.82 -6.72
CA GLN A 30 9.59 9.24 -6.36
C GLN A 30 10.70 9.98 -7.14
N ASN A 31 11.65 9.26 -7.76
CA ASN A 31 12.70 9.90 -8.58
C ASN A 31 12.23 10.12 -10.03
N GLU A 32 11.18 9.42 -10.49
CA GLU A 32 10.68 9.44 -11.87
C GLU A 32 9.32 10.12 -12.02
N TYR A 33 8.55 10.19 -10.94
CA TYR A 33 7.14 10.59 -10.95
C TYR A 33 6.82 11.61 -9.85
N ASN A 34 5.80 12.42 -10.11
CA ASN A 34 5.23 13.28 -9.07
C ASN A 34 4.35 12.40 -8.16
N CYS A 35 4.83 12.08 -6.95
CA CYS A 35 4.21 11.06 -6.12
C CYS A 35 3.42 11.62 -4.94
N TYR A 36 2.23 11.05 -4.74
CA TYR A 36 1.39 11.22 -3.56
C TYR A 36 1.26 9.87 -2.85
N PHE A 37 1.77 9.78 -1.62
CA PHE A 37 1.66 8.61 -0.76
C PHE A 37 0.74 8.95 0.42
N CYS A 38 -0.46 8.36 0.39
CA CYS A 38 -1.52 8.69 1.33
C CYS A 38 -1.68 7.59 2.39
N ILE A 39 -1.77 8.01 3.65
CA ILE A 39 -2.18 7.15 4.76
C ILE A 39 -3.69 7.24 4.84
N VAL A 40 -4.37 6.21 4.33
CA VAL A 40 -5.83 6.20 4.14
C VAL A 40 -6.57 5.75 5.41
N ASP A 41 -6.60 6.62 6.40
CA ASP A 41 -7.23 6.38 7.71
C ASP A 41 -8.77 6.38 7.65
N GLU A 42 -9.40 7.16 6.75
CA GLU A 42 -10.86 7.10 6.53
C GLU A 42 -11.29 5.73 5.95
N HIS A 43 -10.44 5.10 5.13
CA HIS A 43 -10.68 3.72 4.67
C HIS A 43 -10.55 2.68 5.78
N ALA A 44 -9.70 2.92 6.78
CA ALA A 44 -9.50 1.98 7.89
C ALA A 44 -10.76 1.85 8.77
N ILE A 45 -11.52 2.93 8.93
CA ILE A 45 -12.74 2.95 9.77
C ILE A 45 -13.98 2.36 9.09
N THR A 46 -13.86 1.82 7.86
CA THR A 46 -14.92 1.03 7.22
C THR A 46 -15.25 -0.25 7.99
N VAL A 47 -14.34 -0.70 8.86
CA VAL A 47 -14.54 -1.71 9.89
C VAL A 47 -14.14 -1.14 11.26
N PRO A 48 -14.65 -1.69 12.38
CA PRO A 48 -14.34 -1.17 13.71
C PRO A 48 -12.83 -1.13 14.00
N GLN A 49 -12.37 0.00 14.55
CA GLN A 49 -10.99 0.23 14.99
C GLN A 49 -10.96 0.60 16.47
N GLU A 50 -9.89 0.22 17.16
CA GLU A 50 -9.63 0.75 18.50
C GLU A 50 -8.96 2.13 18.35
N PRO A 51 -9.54 3.21 18.93
CA PRO A 51 -9.08 4.57 18.67
C PRO A 51 -7.62 4.88 19.00
N GLN A 52 -7.08 4.32 20.10
CA GLN A 52 -5.67 4.56 20.45
C GLN A 52 -4.74 3.83 19.48
N LYS A 53 -5.07 2.60 19.14
CA LYS A 53 -4.36 1.77 18.17
C LYS A 53 -4.36 2.39 16.78
N LEU A 54 -5.49 2.93 16.30
CA LEU A 54 -5.54 3.58 15.00
C LEU A 54 -4.61 4.80 14.94
N ARG A 55 -4.61 5.66 15.97
CA ARG A 55 -3.68 6.80 16.06
C ARG A 55 -2.22 6.35 16.03
N GLN A 56 -1.89 5.30 16.80
CA GLN A 56 -0.55 4.72 16.80
C GLN A 56 -0.17 4.16 15.42
N GLN A 57 -1.09 3.49 14.74
CA GLN A 57 -0.86 2.88 13.42
C GLN A 57 -0.70 3.92 12.32
N ILE A 58 -1.40 5.06 12.38
CA ILE A 58 -1.20 6.19 11.46
C ILE A 58 0.23 6.72 11.58
N ARG A 59 0.66 7.08 12.79
CA ARG A 59 2.03 7.58 13.03
C ARG A 59 3.09 6.55 12.66
N SER A 60 2.85 5.29 13.04
CA SER A 60 3.76 4.18 12.72
C SER A 60 3.91 4.01 11.21
N LEU A 61 2.82 4.04 10.43
CA LEU A 61 2.91 3.91 8.98
C LEU A 61 3.62 5.11 8.33
N ALA A 62 3.37 6.33 8.81
CA ALA A 62 4.06 7.53 8.35
C ALA A 62 5.58 7.44 8.59
N ALA A 63 5.98 7.10 9.83
CA ALA A 63 7.38 6.92 10.17
C ALA A 63 8.03 5.80 9.33
N LEU A 64 7.30 4.71 9.06
CA LEU A 64 7.82 3.61 8.25
C LEU A 64 8.04 4.02 6.79
N TYR A 65 7.15 4.83 6.21
CA TYR A 65 7.32 5.36 4.86
C TYR A 65 8.61 6.16 4.70
N LEU A 66 8.89 7.06 5.65
CA LEU A 66 10.10 7.86 5.66
C LEU A 66 11.33 6.99 5.95
N ALA A 67 11.23 6.07 6.90
CA ALA A 67 12.34 5.19 7.30
C ALA A 67 12.77 4.23 6.20
N VAL A 68 11.87 3.80 5.32
CA VAL A 68 12.26 3.00 4.14
C VAL A 68 12.94 3.83 3.05
N GLY A 69 12.89 5.16 3.10
CA GLY A 69 13.59 6.04 2.17
C GLY A 69 12.70 6.91 1.28
N LEU A 70 11.40 7.06 1.59
CA LEU A 70 10.61 8.12 0.94
C LEU A 70 11.11 9.48 1.41
N ASP A 71 11.39 10.35 0.45
CA ASP A 71 11.91 11.69 0.66
C ASP A 71 10.75 12.70 0.58
N PRO A 72 10.44 13.41 1.68
CA PRO A 72 9.33 14.37 1.72
C PRO A 72 9.55 15.56 0.78
N GLN A 73 10.78 15.80 0.32
CA GLN A 73 11.07 16.85 -0.67
C GLN A 73 10.77 16.39 -2.12
N LYS A 74 10.64 15.07 -2.35
CA LYS A 74 10.37 14.49 -3.67
C LYS A 74 8.94 13.98 -3.82
N ALA A 75 8.33 13.54 -2.73
CA ALA A 75 6.98 13.00 -2.71
C ALA A 75 6.14 13.64 -1.60
N THR A 76 4.86 13.86 -1.88
CA THR A 76 3.90 14.34 -0.88
C THR A 76 3.41 13.15 -0.05
N ILE A 77 3.74 13.14 1.23
CA ILE A 77 3.34 12.10 2.19
C ILE A 77 2.36 12.74 3.17
N PHE A 78 1.13 12.21 3.27
CA PHE A 78 0.08 12.87 4.06
C PHE A 78 -0.97 11.89 4.58
N ILE A 79 -1.77 12.35 5.54
CA ILE A 79 -2.90 11.61 6.11
C ILE A 79 -4.19 12.03 5.41
N GLN A 80 -4.99 11.04 4.98
CA GLN A 80 -6.21 11.27 4.19
C GLN A 80 -7.20 12.22 4.88
N SER A 81 -7.50 11.98 6.16
CA SER A 81 -8.46 12.78 6.93
C SER A 81 -8.04 14.24 7.17
N GLU A 82 -6.77 14.60 6.94
CA GLU A 82 -6.26 15.98 7.07
C GLU A 82 -6.48 16.83 5.80
N VAL A 83 -7.02 16.20 4.76
CA VAL A 83 -7.36 16.82 3.47
C VAL A 83 -8.85 16.60 3.19
N SER A 84 -9.70 17.53 3.64
CA SER A 84 -11.17 17.41 3.58
C SER A 84 -11.73 17.13 2.18
N ALA A 85 -10.98 17.50 1.14
CA ALA A 85 -11.35 17.28 -0.24
C ALA A 85 -11.63 15.80 -0.58
N HIS A 86 -10.98 14.86 0.11
CA HIS A 86 -11.22 13.42 -0.05
C HIS A 86 -12.67 13.05 0.27
N ALA A 87 -13.15 13.40 1.46
CA ALA A 87 -14.53 13.16 1.87
C ALA A 87 -15.54 13.92 0.99
N GLU A 88 -15.25 15.18 0.65
CA GLU A 88 -16.15 16.00 -0.18
C GLU A 88 -16.26 15.46 -1.62
N ALA A 89 -15.15 15.04 -2.22
CA ALA A 89 -15.15 14.39 -3.53
C ALA A 89 -15.86 13.03 -3.47
N GLY A 90 -15.57 12.23 -2.44
CA GLY A 90 -16.22 10.94 -2.20
C GLY A 90 -17.75 11.04 -2.21
N TRP A 91 -18.31 12.09 -1.60
CA TRP A 91 -19.75 12.35 -1.65
C TRP A 91 -20.27 12.64 -3.07
N ILE A 92 -19.60 13.53 -3.81
CA ILE A 92 -19.97 13.87 -5.21
C ILE A 92 -19.93 12.61 -6.10
N ILE A 93 -18.91 11.77 -5.90
CA ILE A 93 -18.70 10.53 -6.65
C ILE A 93 -19.77 9.50 -6.32
N GLN A 94 -20.15 9.39 -5.04
CA GLN A 94 -21.22 8.50 -4.60
C GLN A 94 -22.56 8.88 -5.25
N CYS A 95 -22.85 10.18 -5.41
CA CYS A 95 -24.05 10.65 -6.15
C CYS A 95 -24.03 10.31 -7.66
N ASN A 96 -22.89 9.86 -8.20
CA ASN A 96 -22.68 9.53 -9.60
C ASN A 96 -22.27 8.06 -9.82
N THR A 97 -22.43 7.24 -8.78
CA THR A 97 -22.16 5.79 -8.79
C THR A 97 -23.42 5.06 -8.37
N SER A 98 -23.86 4.08 -9.15
CA SER A 98 -25.06 3.32 -8.85
C SER A 98 -24.81 2.32 -7.72
N ILE A 99 -25.85 2.02 -6.94
CA ILE A 99 -25.81 0.96 -5.91
C ILE A 99 -25.36 -0.37 -6.53
N GLY A 100 -25.86 -0.70 -7.73
CA GLY A 100 -25.52 -1.94 -8.41
C GLY A 100 -24.04 -2.07 -8.78
N GLU A 101 -23.35 -0.97 -9.11
CA GLU A 101 -21.89 -0.98 -9.31
C GLU A 101 -21.16 -1.37 -8.02
N LEU A 102 -21.59 -0.83 -6.87
CA LEU A 102 -20.99 -1.10 -5.57
C LEU A 102 -21.27 -2.53 -5.08
N GLU A 103 -22.49 -3.02 -5.21
CA GLU A 103 -22.88 -4.37 -4.77
C GLU A 103 -22.21 -5.49 -5.59
N ARG A 104 -21.76 -5.19 -6.81
CA ARG A 104 -21.03 -6.15 -7.65
C ARG A 104 -19.56 -6.31 -7.27
N MET A 105 -19.00 -5.41 -6.45
CA MET A 105 -17.61 -5.47 -6.02
C MET A 105 -17.31 -6.75 -5.25
N THR A 106 -16.30 -7.50 -5.69
CA THR A 106 -15.93 -8.80 -5.10
C THR A 106 -15.53 -8.62 -3.64
N GLN A 107 -14.76 -7.57 -3.34
CA GLN A 107 -14.34 -7.27 -1.96
C GLN A 107 -15.52 -7.00 -1.03
N PHE A 108 -16.57 -6.33 -1.51
CA PHE A 108 -17.79 -6.11 -0.72
C PHE A 108 -18.53 -7.44 -0.47
N LYS A 109 -18.69 -8.27 -1.50
CA LYS A 109 -19.33 -9.60 -1.37
C LYS A 109 -18.59 -10.47 -0.35
N ASP A 110 -17.27 -10.58 -0.47
CA ASP A 110 -16.45 -11.42 0.40
C ASP A 110 -16.49 -10.96 1.86
N LYS A 111 -16.41 -9.65 2.11
CA LYS A 111 -16.43 -9.10 3.47
C LYS A 111 -17.84 -9.08 4.08
N SER A 112 -18.87 -8.86 3.27
CA SER A 112 -20.27 -8.86 3.74
C SER A 112 -20.78 -10.26 4.08
N GLN A 113 -20.36 -11.28 3.33
CA GLN A 113 -20.71 -12.68 3.63
C GLN A 113 -20.11 -13.16 4.96
N LYS A 114 -18.89 -12.74 5.30
CA LYS A 114 -18.22 -13.12 6.56
C LYS A 114 -18.89 -12.54 7.80
N ASN A 115 -19.47 -11.34 7.71
CA ASN A 115 -20.02 -10.62 8.87
C ASN A 115 -21.55 -10.68 8.98
N GLY A 116 -22.23 -11.24 7.96
CA GLY A 116 -23.69 -11.17 7.84
C GLY A 116 -24.19 -9.75 7.52
N ARG A 117 -25.23 -9.63 6.69
CA ARG A 117 -25.69 -8.31 6.18
C ARG A 117 -26.02 -7.27 7.26
N ALA A 118 -26.49 -7.69 8.43
CA ALA A 118 -26.86 -6.78 9.52
C ALA A 118 -25.64 -6.12 10.21
N GLY A 119 -24.44 -6.70 10.08
CA GLY A 119 -23.20 -6.19 10.69
C GLY A 119 -22.31 -5.39 9.73
N VAL A 120 -22.76 -5.14 8.49
CA VAL A 120 -21.95 -4.46 7.47
C VAL A 120 -22.20 -2.96 7.51
N SER A 121 -21.14 -2.18 7.73
CA SER A 121 -21.22 -0.72 7.67
C SER A 121 -21.55 -0.24 6.26
N ALA A 122 -22.26 0.88 6.13
CA ALA A 122 -22.46 1.54 4.83
C ALA A 122 -21.10 1.91 4.19
N GLY A 123 -20.12 2.31 5.01
CA GLY A 123 -18.76 2.61 4.56
C GLY A 123 -18.10 1.43 3.85
N LEU A 124 -18.39 0.18 4.23
CA LEU A 124 -17.83 -0.99 3.53
C LEU A 124 -18.41 -1.16 2.10
N LEU A 125 -19.61 -0.66 1.85
CA LEU A 125 -20.19 -0.60 0.50
C LEU A 125 -19.68 0.63 -0.28
N THR A 126 -19.49 1.76 0.41
CA THR A 126 -19.24 3.07 -0.22
C THR A 126 -17.79 3.56 -0.17
N TYR A 127 -16.85 2.76 0.33
CA TYR A 127 -15.42 3.10 0.23
C TYR A 127 -14.88 3.12 -1.21
N PRO A 128 -15.42 2.38 -2.21
CA PRO A 128 -14.90 2.51 -3.58
C PRO A 128 -15.06 3.94 -4.14
N PRO A 129 -16.20 4.64 -4.01
CA PRO A 129 -16.31 6.08 -4.30
C PRO A 129 -15.27 6.96 -3.60
N LEU A 130 -14.92 6.66 -2.34
CA LEU A 130 -13.85 7.39 -1.63
C LEU A 130 -12.49 7.14 -2.30
N MET A 131 -12.18 5.89 -2.66
CA MET A 131 -10.97 5.53 -3.40
C MET A 131 -10.88 6.22 -4.77
N VAL A 132 -12.00 6.32 -5.49
CA VAL A 132 -12.06 7.12 -6.74
C VAL A 132 -11.67 8.57 -6.44
N GLY A 133 -12.20 9.15 -5.36
CA GLY A 133 -11.87 10.52 -4.92
C GLY A 133 -10.39 10.69 -4.64
N ASP A 134 -9.81 9.76 -3.90
CA ASP A 134 -8.39 9.72 -3.57
C ASP A 134 -7.51 9.82 -4.81
N ILE A 135 -7.88 9.13 -5.90
CA ILE A 135 -7.10 9.09 -7.14
C ILE A 135 -7.33 10.36 -7.99
N VAL A 136 -8.58 10.74 -8.22
CA VAL A 136 -8.90 11.80 -9.20
C VAL A 136 -8.53 13.19 -8.70
N LEU A 137 -8.52 13.44 -7.37
CA LEU A 137 -8.19 14.74 -6.78
C LEU A 137 -6.81 15.25 -7.20
N TYR A 138 -5.86 14.33 -7.40
CA TYR A 138 -4.48 14.65 -7.78
C TYR A 138 -4.21 14.55 -9.28
N ASN A 139 -5.24 14.29 -10.10
CA ASN A 139 -5.09 14.01 -11.54
C ASN A 139 -4.07 12.89 -11.79
N ALA A 140 -4.10 11.82 -10.97
CA ALA A 140 -3.14 10.74 -11.08
C ALA A 140 -3.19 10.09 -12.47
N ASP A 141 -2.04 10.01 -13.13
CA ASP A 141 -1.88 9.31 -14.40
C ASP A 141 -1.75 7.81 -14.17
N LEU A 142 -1.11 7.43 -13.05
CA LEU A 142 -0.69 6.07 -12.76
C LEU A 142 -1.03 5.70 -11.32
N VAL A 143 -1.63 4.53 -11.11
CA VAL A 143 -1.92 4.01 -9.77
C VAL A 143 -1.23 2.65 -9.59
N PRO A 144 -0.21 2.56 -8.71
CA PRO A 144 0.45 1.30 -8.41
C PRO A 144 -0.44 0.49 -7.47
N VAL A 145 -1.08 -0.53 -8.02
CA VAL A 145 -2.00 -1.39 -7.26
C VAL A 145 -1.75 -2.87 -7.50
N GLY A 146 -2.04 -3.68 -6.49
CA GLY A 146 -2.06 -5.14 -6.62
C GLY A 146 -3.26 -5.63 -7.43
N ASP A 147 -3.22 -6.91 -7.82
CA ASP A 147 -4.32 -7.55 -8.58
C ASP A 147 -5.68 -7.45 -7.89
N ASP A 148 -5.70 -7.41 -6.56
CA ASP A 148 -6.90 -7.32 -5.73
C ASP A 148 -7.65 -5.99 -5.86
N GLN A 149 -6.98 -4.94 -6.35
CA GLN A 149 -7.54 -3.59 -6.46
C GLN A 149 -7.91 -3.21 -7.91
N LYS A 150 -7.72 -4.11 -8.88
CA LYS A 150 -8.04 -3.87 -10.29
C LYS A 150 -9.47 -3.40 -10.50
N GLN A 151 -10.42 -4.04 -9.82
CA GLN A 151 -11.85 -3.70 -9.93
C GLN A 151 -12.17 -2.28 -9.45
N HIS A 152 -11.47 -1.77 -8.43
CA HIS A 152 -11.66 -0.39 -7.97
C HIS A 152 -11.07 0.63 -8.94
N LEU A 153 -9.97 0.28 -9.60
CA LEU A 153 -9.40 1.12 -10.64
C LEU A 153 -10.28 1.14 -11.91
N GLU A 154 -10.90 0.02 -12.27
CA GLU A 154 -11.94 -0.02 -13.31
C GLU A 154 -13.11 0.91 -12.96
N LEU A 155 -13.65 0.83 -11.73
CA LEU A 155 -14.69 1.77 -11.27
C LEU A 155 -14.23 3.23 -11.36
N THR A 156 -12.97 3.52 -11.03
CA THR A 156 -12.40 4.87 -11.12
C THR A 156 -12.42 5.36 -12.56
N ARG A 157 -12.02 4.52 -13.51
CA ARG A 157 -12.03 4.83 -14.94
C ARG A 157 -13.44 5.04 -15.49
N ASP A 158 -14.36 4.14 -15.15
CA ASP A 158 -15.78 4.25 -15.52
C ASP A 158 -16.41 5.56 -14.97
N PHE A 159 -16.06 5.93 -13.74
CA PHE A 159 -16.49 7.19 -13.15
C PHE A 159 -15.91 8.39 -13.92
N VAL A 160 -14.61 8.41 -14.21
CA VAL A 160 -13.97 9.52 -14.95
C VAL A 160 -14.62 9.70 -16.32
N GLU A 161 -14.81 8.62 -17.08
CA GLU A 161 -15.47 8.68 -18.39
C GLU A 161 -16.89 9.24 -18.27
N ARG A 162 -17.68 8.69 -17.33
CA ARG A 162 -19.07 9.10 -17.09
C ARG A 162 -19.16 10.57 -16.65
N PHE A 163 -18.30 11.00 -15.74
CA PHE A 163 -18.29 12.36 -15.20
C PHE A 163 -17.89 13.37 -16.26
N ASN A 164 -16.81 13.09 -17.01
CA ASN A 164 -16.39 13.93 -18.13
C ASN A 164 -17.48 13.98 -19.20
N LYS A 165 -18.05 12.84 -19.63
CA LYS A 165 -19.14 12.82 -20.64
C LYS A 165 -20.37 13.63 -20.21
N ARG A 166 -20.69 13.62 -18.92
CA ARG A 166 -21.87 14.32 -18.39
C ARG A 166 -21.66 15.82 -18.20
N TYR A 167 -20.49 16.24 -17.73
CA TYR A 167 -20.28 17.61 -17.26
C TYR A 167 -19.19 18.40 -17.98
N ALA A 168 -18.32 17.76 -18.78
CA ALA A 168 -17.27 18.45 -19.51
C ALA A 168 -17.86 19.38 -20.58
N GLN A 169 -17.22 20.52 -20.79
CA GLN A 169 -17.48 21.38 -21.93
C GLN A 169 -16.66 20.92 -23.14
N LYS A 170 -17.04 21.37 -24.34
CA LYS A 170 -16.30 21.07 -25.57
C LYS A 170 -14.83 21.48 -25.39
N ASN A 171 -13.93 20.51 -25.55
CA ASN A 171 -12.47 20.66 -25.40
C ASN A 171 -11.96 20.95 -23.97
N GLN A 172 -12.70 20.55 -22.93
CA GLN A 172 -12.24 20.71 -21.54
C GLN A 172 -12.51 19.45 -20.71
N GLU A 173 -11.51 18.58 -20.55
CA GLU A 173 -11.58 17.47 -19.61
C GLU A 173 -11.53 17.97 -18.15
N ILE A 174 -12.38 17.43 -17.29
CA ILE A 174 -12.45 17.83 -15.87
C ILE A 174 -11.50 16.97 -15.03
N LEU A 175 -11.50 15.66 -15.30
CA LEU A 175 -10.73 14.65 -14.58
C LEU A 175 -9.82 13.88 -15.55
N THR A 176 -8.61 13.55 -15.09
CA THR A 176 -7.66 12.70 -15.81
C THR A 176 -8.05 11.22 -15.72
N MET A 177 -7.91 10.49 -16.82
CA MET A 177 -8.11 9.04 -16.86
C MET A 177 -6.88 8.31 -16.29
N PRO A 178 -6.99 7.61 -15.15
CA PRO A 178 -5.86 6.90 -14.59
C PRO A 178 -5.60 5.57 -15.32
N GLU A 179 -4.34 5.20 -15.44
CA GLU A 179 -3.88 3.90 -15.92
C GLU A 179 -3.33 3.05 -14.78
N VAL A 180 -3.46 1.72 -14.93
CA VAL A 180 -2.83 0.77 -14.00
C VAL A 180 -1.33 0.85 -14.22
N LYS A 181 -0.56 1.21 -13.19
CA LYS A 181 0.85 0.87 -13.17
C LYS A 181 0.98 -0.46 -12.46
N ILE A 182 1.09 -1.53 -13.24
CA ILE A 182 1.51 -2.80 -12.66
C ILE A 182 2.95 -2.55 -12.22
N ALA A 183 3.16 -2.45 -10.90
CA ALA A 183 4.50 -2.39 -10.36
C ALA A 183 5.26 -3.59 -10.95
N GLU A 184 6.49 -3.39 -11.41
CA GLU A 184 7.40 -4.52 -11.65
C GLU A 184 7.45 -5.27 -10.32
N GLN A 185 6.69 -6.35 -10.22
CA GLN A 185 6.44 -6.98 -8.94
C GLN A 185 7.78 -7.48 -8.43
N GLY A 186 8.23 -6.93 -7.30
CA GLY A 186 9.22 -7.63 -6.50
C GLY A 186 8.71 -9.05 -6.20
N SER A 187 9.63 -9.98 -5.93
CA SER A 187 9.27 -11.38 -5.70
C SER A 187 8.08 -11.50 -4.74
N ARG A 188 7.02 -12.21 -5.16
CA ARG A 188 5.86 -12.46 -4.32
C ARG A 188 6.29 -13.31 -3.13
N ILE A 189 6.45 -12.66 -1.98
CA ILE A 189 6.91 -13.33 -0.76
C ILE A 189 5.79 -14.17 -0.14
N MET A 190 6.12 -15.43 0.13
CA MET A 190 5.23 -16.44 0.66
C MET A 190 5.39 -16.58 2.18
N SER A 191 4.40 -17.20 2.84
CA SER A 191 4.46 -17.49 4.26
C SER A 191 5.63 -18.41 4.57
N LEU A 192 6.35 -18.13 5.65
CA LEU A 192 7.45 -18.96 6.12
C LEU A 192 6.98 -20.33 6.63
N GLN A 193 5.68 -20.49 6.92
CA GLN A 193 5.10 -21.73 7.45
C GLN A 193 4.22 -22.45 6.43
N GLU A 194 3.68 -21.71 5.47
CA GLU A 194 2.85 -22.25 4.38
C GLU A 194 3.36 -21.67 3.05
N PRO A 195 4.43 -22.22 2.45
CA PRO A 195 5.09 -21.62 1.28
C PRO A 195 4.22 -21.49 0.02
N THR A 196 3.02 -22.09 0.01
CA THR A 196 2.00 -21.97 -1.05
C THR A 196 1.05 -20.79 -0.84
N LYS A 197 1.06 -20.15 0.34
CA LYS A 197 0.22 -19.01 0.71
C LYS A 197 1.05 -17.72 0.76
N LYS A 198 0.49 -16.61 0.27
CA LYS A 198 1.15 -15.28 0.33
C LYS A 198 1.37 -14.87 1.79
N MET A 199 2.52 -14.27 2.10
CA MET A 199 2.77 -13.69 3.42
C MET A 199 1.74 -12.60 3.73
N SER A 200 1.12 -12.66 4.91
CA SER A 200 0.10 -11.69 5.34
C SER A 200 0.37 -11.20 6.76
N LYS A 201 0.23 -9.89 6.97
CA LYS A 201 0.26 -9.26 8.31
C LYS A 201 -0.91 -9.66 9.21
N SER A 202 -1.97 -10.22 8.61
CA SER A 202 -3.18 -10.66 9.33
C SER A 202 -3.23 -12.18 9.54
N ASP A 203 -2.13 -12.89 9.31
CA ASP A 203 -2.09 -14.33 9.55
C ASP A 203 -2.15 -14.61 11.07
N THR A 204 -2.94 -15.60 11.48
CA THR A 204 -3.04 -16.03 12.88
C THR A 204 -1.75 -16.72 13.32
N ASN A 205 -1.01 -17.32 12.38
CA ASN A 205 0.30 -17.88 12.66
C ASN A 205 1.38 -16.80 12.52
N VAL A 206 1.77 -16.20 13.65
CA VAL A 206 2.82 -15.17 13.72
C VAL A 206 4.19 -15.62 13.20
N LYS A 207 4.44 -16.94 13.10
CA LYS A 207 5.68 -17.46 12.49
C LYS A 207 5.65 -17.42 10.96
N GLY A 208 4.46 -17.26 10.35
CA GLY A 208 4.26 -17.21 8.91
C GLY A 208 4.78 -15.94 8.25
N PHE A 209 5.00 -14.87 9.02
CA PHE A 209 5.45 -13.58 8.48
C PHE A 209 6.53 -12.94 9.35
N ILE A 210 7.36 -12.10 8.73
CA ILE A 210 8.29 -11.20 9.43
C ILE A 210 7.73 -9.78 9.30
N SER A 211 7.50 -9.12 10.43
CA SER A 211 7.12 -7.71 10.46
C SER A 211 8.36 -6.84 10.21
N MET A 212 8.18 -5.68 9.57
CA MET A 212 9.24 -4.69 9.41
C MET A 212 9.82 -4.20 10.75
N LEU A 213 9.07 -4.36 11.84
CA LEU A 213 9.44 -3.96 13.19
C LEU A 213 9.66 -5.16 14.13
N ASP A 214 9.84 -6.37 13.60
CA ASP A 214 10.24 -7.51 14.43
C ASP A 214 11.67 -7.28 14.95
N GLU A 215 11.88 -7.56 16.23
CA GLU A 215 13.22 -7.53 16.84
C GLU A 215 14.16 -8.55 16.18
N PRO A 216 15.49 -8.28 16.13
CA PRO A 216 16.45 -9.19 15.51
C PRO A 216 16.37 -10.64 15.98
N ALA A 217 16.15 -10.87 17.28
CA ALA A 217 15.99 -12.22 17.83
C ALA A 217 14.72 -12.93 17.32
N VAL A 218 13.64 -12.18 17.08
CA VAL A 218 12.37 -12.71 16.53
C VAL A 218 12.56 -13.06 15.06
N ILE A 219 13.21 -12.20 14.28
CA ILE A 219 13.56 -12.44 12.87
C ILE A 219 14.34 -13.76 12.74
N ARG A 220 15.45 -13.89 13.48
CA ARG A 220 16.29 -15.11 13.50
C ARG A 220 15.47 -16.36 13.83
N LYS A 221 14.62 -16.29 14.85
CA LYS A 221 13.78 -17.43 15.27
C LYS A 221 12.78 -17.83 14.17
N LYS A 222 12.13 -16.86 13.54
CA LYS A 222 11.13 -17.11 12.48
C LYS A 222 11.77 -17.74 11.25
N ILE A 223 12.90 -17.20 10.77
CA ILE A 223 13.65 -17.74 9.63
C ILE A 223 14.17 -19.14 9.93
N ARG A 224 14.75 -19.36 11.12
CA ARG A 224 15.20 -20.71 11.54
C ARG A 224 14.06 -21.73 11.51
N SER A 225 12.85 -21.32 11.88
CA SER A 225 11.66 -22.18 11.87
C SER A 225 10.93 -22.26 10.52
N ALA A 226 11.41 -21.58 9.48
CA ALA A 226 10.75 -21.59 8.18
C ALA A 226 10.70 -23.02 7.59
N VAL A 227 9.57 -23.38 7.00
CA VAL A 227 9.35 -24.69 6.39
C VAL A 227 10.23 -24.84 5.15
N THR A 228 10.94 -25.96 5.09
CA THR A 228 11.78 -26.39 3.98
C THR A 228 11.50 -27.86 3.67
N ASP A 229 11.98 -28.36 2.55
CA ASP A 229 11.95 -29.79 2.23
C ASP A 229 13.02 -30.58 3.01
N SER A 230 13.16 -31.87 2.71
CA SER A 230 14.09 -32.79 3.36
C SER A 230 15.35 -33.11 2.53
N THR A 231 15.53 -32.49 1.36
CA THR A 231 16.63 -32.83 0.45
C THR A 231 17.97 -32.26 0.89
N GLY A 232 17.97 -31.17 1.66
CA GLY A 232 19.19 -30.49 2.13
C GLY A 232 19.94 -29.71 1.04
N VAL A 233 19.39 -29.59 -0.17
CA VAL A 233 20.02 -28.93 -1.32
C VAL A 233 19.39 -27.56 -1.54
N ILE A 234 20.20 -26.51 -1.62
CA ILE A 234 19.71 -25.14 -1.82
C ILE A 234 19.61 -24.89 -3.33
N GLU A 235 18.39 -24.92 -3.85
CA GLU A 235 18.12 -24.70 -5.28
C GLU A 235 16.80 -23.96 -5.48
N TYR A 236 16.69 -23.26 -6.61
CA TYR A 236 15.46 -22.57 -6.98
C TYR A 236 14.53 -23.51 -7.74
N ASN A 237 13.49 -23.98 -7.08
CA ASN A 237 12.44 -24.80 -7.68
C ASN A 237 11.09 -24.50 -7.00
N LYS A 238 10.22 -23.75 -7.69
CA LYS A 238 8.94 -23.30 -7.13
C LYS A 238 7.96 -24.45 -6.86
N GLU A 239 8.02 -25.52 -7.64
CA GLU A 239 7.06 -26.61 -7.57
C GLU A 239 7.46 -27.62 -6.50
N GLU A 240 8.71 -28.08 -6.52
CA GLU A 240 9.18 -29.12 -5.62
C GLU A 240 9.72 -28.55 -4.30
N LYS A 241 10.23 -27.31 -4.32
CA LYS A 241 10.94 -26.69 -3.18
C LYS A 241 10.47 -25.25 -2.92
N PRO A 242 9.15 -25.04 -2.73
CA PRO A 242 8.58 -23.70 -2.57
C PRO A 242 9.13 -22.96 -1.35
N GLY A 243 9.47 -23.68 -0.28
CA GLY A 243 10.06 -23.11 0.94
C GLY A 243 11.46 -22.51 0.67
N ILE A 244 12.37 -23.30 0.09
CA ILE A 244 13.72 -22.84 -0.26
C ILE A 244 13.68 -21.72 -1.30
N THR A 245 12.82 -21.85 -2.31
CA THR A 245 12.62 -20.82 -3.32
C THR A 245 12.16 -19.49 -2.71
N ASN A 246 11.24 -19.53 -1.73
CA ASN A 246 10.81 -18.34 -1.02
C ASN A 246 11.96 -17.70 -0.22
N LEU A 247 12.76 -18.51 0.49
CA LEU A 247 13.90 -18.01 1.26
C LEU A 247 15.00 -17.42 0.36
N LEU A 248 15.29 -18.01 -0.80
CA LEU A 248 16.20 -17.46 -1.81
C LEU A 248 15.72 -16.09 -2.32
N ASN A 249 14.42 -15.95 -2.60
CA ASN A 249 13.83 -14.67 -2.99
C ASN A 249 13.97 -13.60 -1.91
N ILE A 250 13.77 -13.95 -0.63
CA ILE A 250 13.96 -13.02 0.49
C ILE A 250 15.44 -12.64 0.62
N TYR A 251 16.34 -13.62 0.49
CA TYR A 251 17.78 -13.38 0.58
C TYR A 251 18.24 -12.41 -0.52
N SER A 252 17.89 -12.71 -1.77
CA SER A 252 18.18 -11.86 -2.92
C SER A 252 17.66 -10.43 -2.71
N ALA A 253 16.43 -10.27 -2.20
CA ALA A 253 15.87 -8.96 -1.93
C ALA A 253 16.57 -8.20 -0.79
N ALA A 254 17.13 -8.92 0.19
CA ALA A 254 17.83 -8.35 1.35
C ALA A 254 19.27 -7.94 1.03
N THR A 255 19.99 -8.69 0.18
CA THR A 255 21.39 -8.39 -0.16
C THR A 255 21.60 -7.75 -1.52
N GLY A 256 20.62 -7.82 -2.42
CA GLY A 256 20.76 -7.40 -3.81
C GLY A 256 21.49 -8.42 -4.70
N GLN A 257 21.92 -9.56 -4.15
CA GLN A 257 22.50 -10.65 -4.93
C GLN A 257 21.44 -11.36 -5.77
N THR A 258 21.85 -11.91 -6.91
CA THR A 258 20.96 -12.73 -7.74
C THR A 258 20.69 -14.09 -7.08
N VAL A 259 19.59 -14.73 -7.47
CA VAL A 259 19.27 -16.08 -6.97
C VAL A 259 20.34 -17.08 -7.41
N GLU A 260 20.86 -16.90 -8.62
CA GLU A 260 21.89 -17.75 -9.22
C GLU A 260 23.21 -17.66 -8.42
N GLU A 261 23.63 -16.45 -8.05
CA GLU A 261 24.79 -16.23 -7.17
C GLU A 261 24.61 -16.89 -5.80
N LEU A 262 23.40 -16.79 -5.23
CA LEU A 262 23.08 -17.40 -3.95
C LEU A 262 23.10 -18.93 -4.03
N VAL A 263 22.49 -19.52 -5.06
CA VAL A 263 22.51 -20.99 -5.26
C VAL A 263 23.95 -21.48 -5.38
N GLN A 264 24.79 -20.78 -6.14
CA GLN A 264 26.21 -21.13 -6.29
C GLN A 264 27.00 -20.98 -4.97
N ALA A 265 26.77 -19.90 -4.22
CA ALA A 265 27.48 -19.62 -2.95
C ALA A 265 27.16 -20.62 -1.83
N TYR A 266 26.07 -21.36 -1.97
CA TYR A 266 25.61 -22.37 -1.03
C TYR A 266 25.65 -23.81 -1.59
N GLU A 267 26.36 -24.03 -2.69
CA GLU A 267 26.65 -25.37 -3.18
C GLU A 267 27.38 -26.19 -2.10
N GLY A 268 26.85 -27.37 -1.78
CA GLY A 268 27.39 -28.25 -0.74
C GLY A 268 27.14 -27.80 0.71
N LYS A 269 26.46 -26.67 0.95
CA LYS A 269 26.08 -26.21 2.30
C LYS A 269 24.68 -26.69 2.70
N GLY A 270 24.46 -26.84 4.01
CA GLY A 270 23.17 -27.25 4.55
C GLY A 270 22.20 -26.10 4.81
N TYR A 271 20.91 -26.43 5.02
CA TYR A 271 19.87 -25.45 5.35
C TYR A 271 20.08 -24.68 6.65
N GLY A 272 20.84 -25.23 7.59
CA GLY A 272 21.16 -24.57 8.85
C GLY A 272 21.94 -23.27 8.63
N ASP A 273 23.07 -23.39 7.93
CA ASP A 273 23.96 -22.26 7.62
C ASP A 273 23.23 -21.24 6.74
N PHE A 274 22.55 -21.71 5.69
CA PHE A 274 21.75 -20.84 4.81
C PHE A 274 20.70 -20.02 5.56
N LYS A 275 19.95 -20.64 6.48
CA LYS A 275 18.94 -19.92 7.28
C LYS A 275 19.57 -18.97 8.30
N ALA A 276 20.75 -19.29 8.84
CA ALA A 276 21.47 -18.41 9.76
C ALA A 276 21.94 -17.15 9.03
N ASP A 277 22.59 -17.31 7.87
CA ASP A 277 23.11 -16.20 7.08
C ASP A 277 21.98 -15.33 6.49
N LEU A 278 20.90 -15.96 6.00
CA LEU A 278 19.69 -15.24 5.60
C LEU A 278 19.10 -14.42 6.75
N ALA A 279 19.10 -14.95 7.97
CA ALA A 279 18.58 -14.21 9.11
C ALA A 279 19.40 -12.95 9.40
N GLU A 280 20.73 -13.05 9.36
CA GLU A 280 21.58 -11.87 9.52
C GLU A 280 21.41 -10.88 8.36
N ALA A 281 21.23 -11.35 7.13
CA ALA A 281 20.96 -10.48 5.99
C ALA A 281 19.65 -9.69 6.15
N VAL A 282 18.57 -10.33 6.63
CA VAL A 282 17.29 -9.66 6.90
C VAL A 282 17.42 -8.69 8.07
N VAL A 283 18.16 -9.06 9.13
CA VAL A 283 18.44 -8.14 10.24
C VAL A 283 19.21 -6.91 9.77
N ALA A 284 20.29 -7.09 9.01
CA ALA A 284 21.11 -6.01 8.48
C ALA A 284 20.32 -5.07 7.55
N LEU A 285 19.35 -5.59 6.79
CA LEU A 285 18.44 -4.80 5.99
C LEU A 285 17.49 -3.94 6.87
N LEU A 286 16.90 -4.54 7.91
CA LEU A 286 15.83 -3.91 8.69
C LEU A 286 16.34 -2.98 9.79
N GLU A 287 17.50 -3.27 10.38
CA GLU A 287 18.07 -2.48 11.49
C GLU A 287 18.18 -0.98 11.20
N PRO A 288 18.76 -0.51 10.08
CA PRO A 288 18.81 0.93 9.79
C PRO A 288 17.42 1.55 9.59
N ILE A 289 16.48 0.80 9.02
CA ILE A 289 15.07 1.23 8.86
C ILE A 289 14.43 1.37 10.25
N GLN A 290 14.66 0.41 11.14
CA GLN A 290 14.11 0.41 12.50
C GLN A 290 14.70 1.56 13.33
N VAL A 291 15.99 1.85 13.21
CA VAL A 291 16.63 3.00 13.87
C VAL A 291 15.97 4.30 13.42
N ARG A 292 15.89 4.55 12.10
CA ARG A 292 15.27 5.78 11.57
C ARG A 292 13.79 5.88 11.92
N TYR A 293 13.08 4.75 11.93
CA TYR A 293 11.69 4.69 12.37
C TYR A 293 11.51 5.15 13.82
N GLN A 294 12.37 4.70 14.74
CA GLN A 294 12.30 5.10 16.15
C GLN A 294 12.67 6.58 16.34
N GLU A 295 13.68 7.07 15.63
CA GLU A 295 14.05 8.50 15.62
C GLU A 295 12.88 9.39 15.20
N LEU A 296 12.19 9.02 14.11
CA LEU A 296 11.04 9.76 13.60
C LEU A 296 9.87 9.77 14.59
N LEU A 297 9.60 8.65 15.27
CA LEU A 297 8.53 8.60 16.27
C LEU A 297 8.83 9.41 17.53
N ALA A 298 10.10 9.60 17.86
CA ALA A 298 10.54 10.38 19.02
C ALA A 298 10.74 11.87 18.69
N SER A 299 10.58 12.28 17.43
CA SER A 299 10.88 13.61 16.92
C SER A 299 9.62 14.35 16.46
N GLU A 300 9.65 15.69 16.56
CA GLU A 300 8.64 16.57 15.95
C GLU A 300 8.78 16.62 14.41
N GLU A 301 9.90 16.13 13.87
CA GLU A 301 10.17 16.04 12.42
C GLU A 301 9.04 15.33 11.68
N LEU A 302 8.49 14.25 12.24
CA LEU A 302 7.40 13.50 11.62
C LEU A 302 6.16 14.36 11.43
N ASP A 303 5.80 15.15 12.46
CA ASP A 303 4.62 16.00 12.44
C ASP A 303 4.82 17.16 11.46
N MET A 304 6.00 17.78 11.42
CA MET A 304 6.33 18.82 10.45
C MET A 304 6.22 18.32 9.00
N ILE A 305 6.72 17.11 8.72
CA ILE A 305 6.63 16.50 7.38
C ILE A 305 5.16 16.26 6.99
N LEU A 306 4.35 15.75 7.92
CA LEU A 306 2.93 15.47 7.66
C LEU A 306 2.13 16.77 7.47
N ASP A 307 2.42 17.82 8.24
CA ASP A 307 1.80 19.14 8.10
C ASP A 307 2.07 19.74 6.71
N GLU A 308 3.34 19.71 6.26
CA GLU A 308 3.74 20.17 4.94
C GLU A 308 3.10 19.32 3.83
N GLY A 309 3.11 17.99 4.00
CA GLY A 309 2.49 17.06 3.07
C GLY A 309 0.98 17.29 2.92
N ALA A 310 0.27 17.49 4.02
CA ALA A 310 -1.16 17.80 4.03
C ALA A 310 -1.44 19.15 3.36
N GLU A 311 -0.61 20.17 3.57
CA GLU A 311 -0.76 21.46 2.92
C GLU A 311 -0.56 21.38 1.40
N ASN A 312 0.51 20.72 0.95
CA ASN A 312 0.78 20.48 -0.46
C ASN A 312 -0.37 19.69 -1.11
N ALA A 313 -0.84 18.64 -0.44
CA ALA A 313 -1.99 17.85 -0.89
C ALA A 313 -3.28 18.68 -0.99
N ARG A 314 -3.60 19.49 0.02
CA ARG A 314 -4.77 20.40 0.03
C ARG A 314 -4.76 21.35 -1.16
N GLN A 315 -3.61 21.95 -1.48
CA GLN A 315 -3.52 22.91 -2.58
C GLN A 315 -3.86 22.30 -3.94
N VAL A 316 -3.51 21.03 -4.15
CA VAL A 316 -3.79 20.32 -5.41
C VAL A 316 -5.21 19.75 -5.40
N ALA A 317 -5.59 19.05 -4.34
CA ALA A 317 -6.90 18.42 -4.20
C ALA A 317 -8.03 19.45 -4.29
N ASN A 318 -7.91 20.60 -3.61
CA ASN A 318 -8.95 21.64 -3.63
C ASN A 318 -9.18 22.25 -5.01
N LYS A 319 -8.15 22.33 -5.87
CA LYS A 319 -8.31 22.79 -7.26
C LYS A 319 -9.18 21.82 -8.05
N THR A 320 -8.93 20.52 -7.92
CA THR A 320 -9.75 19.49 -8.59
C THR A 320 -11.15 19.43 -8.02
N LEU A 321 -11.30 19.44 -6.70
CA LEU A 321 -12.60 19.49 -6.04
C LEU A 321 -13.42 20.70 -6.50
N GLN A 322 -12.81 21.87 -6.63
CA GLN A 322 -13.52 23.06 -7.09
C GLN A 322 -14.01 22.91 -8.54
N ARG A 323 -13.23 22.25 -9.43
CA ARG A 323 -13.69 21.89 -10.77
C ARG A 323 -14.89 20.94 -10.72
N MET A 324 -14.85 19.91 -9.87
CA MET A 324 -15.96 18.98 -9.68
C MET A 324 -17.22 19.70 -9.16
N LYS A 325 -17.09 20.51 -8.11
CA LYS A 325 -18.19 21.30 -7.55
C LYS A 325 -18.83 22.21 -8.59
N ASN A 326 -18.02 22.95 -9.35
CA ASN A 326 -18.50 23.81 -10.42
C ASN A 326 -19.24 23.03 -11.51
N ALA A 327 -18.73 21.85 -11.88
CA ALA A 327 -19.31 20.99 -12.90
C ALA A 327 -20.69 20.45 -12.50
N VAL A 328 -20.87 20.06 -11.23
CA VAL A 328 -22.17 19.59 -10.71
C VAL A 328 -23.08 20.71 -10.19
N GLY A 329 -22.64 21.97 -10.27
CA GLY A 329 -23.42 23.14 -9.84
C GLY A 329 -23.49 23.36 -8.33
N LEU A 330 -22.57 22.79 -7.54
CA LEU A 330 -22.50 23.03 -6.10
C LEU A 330 -21.87 24.39 -5.77
N GLY A 331 -22.40 25.04 -4.73
CA GLY A 331 -21.87 26.30 -4.22
C GLY A 331 -22.39 27.53 -4.96
N ARG A 332 -21.56 28.58 -5.04
CA ARG A 332 -21.90 29.89 -5.64
C ARG A 332 -20.76 30.35 -6.53
N LYS A 333 -21.08 31.02 -7.65
CA LYS A 333 -20.08 31.76 -8.42
C LYS A 333 -19.81 33.10 -7.74
N VAL A 334 -18.54 33.46 -7.59
CA VAL A 334 -18.16 34.81 -7.13
C VAL A 334 -18.71 35.80 -8.16
N ARG A 335 -19.62 36.70 -7.74
CA ARG A 335 -20.02 37.84 -8.55
C ARG A 335 -18.77 38.71 -8.70
N ARG A 336 -18.23 38.78 -9.92
CA ARG A 336 -17.19 39.74 -10.28
C ARG A 336 -17.77 41.12 -10.40
#